data_AF-A0A183BSP1-F1
#
_entry.id   AF-A0A183BSP1-F1
#
_cell.length_a   1.000
_cell.length_b   1.000
_cell.length_c   1.000
_cell.angle_alpha   90.00
_cell.angle_beta   90.00
_cell.angle_gamma   90.00
#
_symmetry.space_group_name_H-M   'P 1'
#
loop_
_entity.id
_entity.type
_entity.pdbx_description
1 polymer ?
#
loop_
_entity_poly.entity_id
_entity_poly.type
_entity_poly.pdbx_seq_one_letter_code
_entity_poly.pdbx_strand_id
1 'polypeptide(L)'
;MIWRCRKTAKFVLFGSLATGAGVLLYSLENAGGSRAYDFVVHPSALPWSHNGPMDAIDMKSVRRGYQVYKQVCAACHSMKYIRYNHFVDKFMTSDEAKTEAAEAMIPDLDDEGNEILRPGMLNDHMPRPYKNNKAAAAANSGALPPDLSLIVWAREGAEDYIFHLLTGYAFDTPAGVDVDEGKAFNPYFPNGSVIAMPQQLFDEGIEYEDGTPATMTQQAKDVCTFLRWGAEQWHDTRKRWFWKLMTVMPILLVVLLYGKRHVWALLKSEKVIYRRIPGREWTPDSTAPKPPKDEPTLKVIAPPKKTIV
;
A
#
# COMPACT_ATOMS: atom_id res chain seq x y z
N MET A 1 39.06 -7.97 -26.06
CA MET A 1 37.97 -8.97 -25.99
C MET A 1 36.59 -8.28 -26.15
N ILE A 2 36.34 -7.57 -27.27
CA ILE A 2 35.10 -6.81 -27.52
C ILE A 2 34.64 -7.01 -28.99
N TRP A 3 34.54 -8.25 -29.45
CA TRP A 3 34.03 -8.50 -30.81
C TRP A 3 33.25 -9.79 -30.93
N ARG A 4 32.11 -9.86 -30.23
CA ARG A 4 31.10 -10.92 -30.41
C ARG A 4 29.76 -10.56 -29.77
N CYS A 5 29.15 -9.43 -30.13
CA CYS A 5 27.86 -9.03 -29.54
C CYS A 5 26.88 -8.36 -30.52
N ARG A 6 26.71 -8.90 -31.73
CA ARG A 6 25.61 -8.48 -32.64
C ARG A 6 24.61 -9.58 -32.97
N LYS A 7 24.98 -10.86 -32.86
CA LYS A 7 24.05 -11.98 -33.15
C LYS A 7 23.20 -12.41 -31.95
N THR A 8 23.66 -12.18 -30.73
CA THR A 8 22.93 -12.50 -29.48
C THR A 8 21.75 -11.57 -29.21
N ALA A 9 21.83 -10.30 -29.62
CA ALA A 9 20.76 -9.32 -29.37
C ALA A 9 19.43 -9.67 -30.07
N LYS A 10 19.47 -10.26 -31.27
CA LYS A 10 18.25 -10.62 -32.02
C LYS A 10 17.50 -11.82 -31.42
N PHE A 11 18.24 -12.80 -30.86
CA PHE A 11 17.64 -13.96 -30.21
C PHE A 11 17.05 -13.62 -28.83
N VAL A 12 17.68 -12.71 -28.09
CA VAL A 12 17.16 -12.25 -26.80
C VAL A 12 15.85 -11.45 -26.98
N LEU A 13 15.76 -10.61 -28.02
CA LEU A 13 14.57 -9.81 -28.30
C LEU A 13 13.36 -10.65 -28.73
N PHE A 14 13.57 -11.71 -29.52
CA PHE A 14 12.51 -12.64 -29.93
C PHE A 14 12.07 -13.56 -28.79
N GLY A 15 13.00 -14.02 -27.94
CA GLY A 15 12.68 -14.82 -26.76
C GLY A 15 11.78 -14.07 -25.77
N SER A 16 12.08 -12.80 -25.49
CA SER A 16 11.28 -11.98 -24.57
C SER A 16 9.86 -11.68 -25.06
N LEU A 17 9.66 -11.56 -26.37
CA LEU A 17 8.34 -11.32 -26.97
C LEU A 17 7.43 -12.56 -26.89
N ALA A 18 7.97 -13.75 -27.13
CA ALA A 18 7.21 -15.00 -27.03
C ALA A 18 6.79 -15.30 -25.58
N THR A 19 7.67 -15.05 -24.60
CA THR A 19 7.33 -15.21 -23.18
C THR A 19 6.29 -14.19 -22.72
N GLY A 20 6.39 -12.94 -23.17
CA GLY A 20 5.40 -11.90 -22.84
C GLY A 20 4.00 -12.21 -23.38
N ALA A 21 3.90 -12.70 -24.63
CA ALA A 21 2.63 -13.08 -25.23
C ALA A 21 2.00 -14.31 -24.54
N GLY A 22 2.82 -15.31 -24.18
CA GLY A 22 2.35 -16.49 -23.46
C GLY A 22 1.83 -16.18 -22.06
N VAL A 23 2.48 -15.27 -21.33
CA VAL A 23 1.99 -14.78 -20.03
C VAL A 23 0.69 -14.01 -20.19
N LEU A 24 0.57 -13.14 -21.19
CA LEU A 24 -0.66 -12.39 -21.45
C LEU A 24 -1.85 -13.30 -21.80
N LEU A 25 -1.63 -14.30 -22.67
CA LEU A 25 -2.65 -15.29 -23.03
C LEU A 25 -3.06 -16.14 -21.83
N TYR A 26 -2.10 -16.62 -21.04
CA TYR A 26 -2.39 -17.36 -19.80
C TYR A 26 -3.15 -16.49 -18.79
N SER A 27 -2.79 -15.22 -18.64
CA SER A 27 -3.51 -14.27 -17.78
C SER A 27 -4.92 -13.97 -18.29
N LEU A 28 -5.14 -13.91 -19.61
CA LEU A 28 -6.47 -13.73 -20.22
C LEU A 28 -7.34 -14.98 -20.09
N GLU A 29 -6.76 -16.17 -20.21
CA GLU A 29 -7.50 -17.43 -20.12
C GLU A 29 -7.80 -17.80 -18.65
N ASN A 30 -6.92 -17.43 -17.72
CA ASN A 30 -7.15 -17.55 -16.27
C ASN A 30 -7.84 -16.33 -15.65
N ALA A 31 -8.04 -15.24 -16.39
CA ALA A 31 -9.03 -14.24 -16.04
C ALA A 31 -10.41 -14.89 -16.23
N GLY A 32 -10.80 -15.72 -15.26
CA GLY A 32 -12.03 -16.50 -15.28
C GLY A 32 -13.18 -15.62 -15.76
N GLY A 33 -13.85 -16.07 -16.82
CA GLY A 33 -14.79 -15.27 -17.59
C GLY A 33 -15.68 -14.41 -16.70
N SER A 34 -15.55 -13.09 -16.86
CA SER A 34 -16.44 -12.09 -16.29
C SER A 34 -17.84 -12.31 -16.87
N ARG A 35 -18.62 -13.12 -16.17
CA ARG A 35 -20.04 -13.30 -16.50
C ARG A 35 -20.74 -11.99 -16.17
N ALA A 36 -21.55 -11.52 -17.10
CA ALA A 36 -22.31 -10.25 -17.05
C ALA A 36 -23.41 -10.19 -15.95
N TYR A 37 -23.27 -10.97 -14.86
CA TYR A 37 -24.07 -10.84 -13.64
C TYR A 37 -23.24 -10.36 -12.45
N ASP A 38 -21.91 -10.31 -12.57
CA ASP A 38 -20.96 -9.82 -11.54
C ASP A 38 -20.54 -8.35 -11.78
N PHE A 39 -21.45 -7.49 -12.25
CA PHE A 39 -21.16 -6.06 -12.44
C PHE A 39 -21.07 -5.33 -11.09
N VAL A 40 -19.96 -5.50 -10.39
CA VAL A 40 -19.57 -4.62 -9.28
C VAL A 40 -19.06 -3.33 -9.92
N VAL A 41 -19.71 -2.20 -9.62
CA VAL A 41 -19.21 -0.91 -10.09
C VAL A 41 -17.91 -0.62 -9.35
N HIS A 42 -16.81 -0.45 -10.10
CA HIS A 42 -15.55 -0.06 -9.49
C HIS A 42 -15.62 1.39 -9.00
N PRO A 43 -15.15 1.67 -7.78
CA PRO A 43 -15.11 3.03 -7.24
C PRO A 43 -14.20 3.92 -8.10
N SER A 44 -14.60 5.17 -8.29
CA SER A 44 -13.72 6.16 -8.92
C SER A 44 -12.67 6.64 -7.93
N ALA A 45 -11.44 6.88 -8.38
CA ALA A 45 -10.39 7.46 -7.55
C ALA A 45 -10.74 8.89 -7.13
N LEU A 46 -10.90 9.13 -5.83
CA LEU A 46 -11.24 10.45 -5.28
C LEU A 46 -9.97 11.21 -4.88
N PRO A 47 -9.96 12.55 -5.01
CA PRO A 47 -8.81 13.37 -4.65
C PRO A 47 -8.75 13.62 -3.14
N TRP A 48 -8.40 12.60 -2.35
CA TRP A 48 -8.22 12.74 -0.91
C TRP A 48 -7.08 13.70 -0.58
N SER A 49 -7.23 14.43 0.53
CA SER A 49 -6.20 15.37 1.02
C SER A 49 -4.87 14.69 1.34
N HIS A 50 -4.86 13.38 1.56
CA HIS A 50 -3.68 12.58 1.92
C HIS A 50 -3.18 11.68 0.78
N ASN A 51 -3.62 11.88 -0.46
CA ASN A 51 -3.18 11.07 -1.60
C ASN A 51 -1.75 11.39 -2.06
N GLY A 52 -1.32 12.64 -2.01
CA GLY A 52 0.00 13.03 -2.53
C GLY A 52 1.15 12.47 -1.71
N PRO A 53 2.37 12.41 -2.27
CA PRO A 53 3.49 11.74 -1.63
C PRO A 53 4.04 12.51 -0.41
N MET A 54 3.72 13.80 -0.29
CA MET A 54 4.07 14.67 0.84
C MET A 54 2.89 14.99 1.76
N ASP A 55 1.69 14.52 1.40
CA ASP A 55 0.47 14.96 2.06
C ASP A 55 0.20 14.15 3.33
N ALA A 56 -0.13 14.85 4.41
CA ALA A 56 -0.53 14.27 5.69
C ALA A 56 -2.05 14.04 5.74
N ILE A 57 -2.49 13.19 6.66
CA ILE A 57 -3.93 13.05 6.95
C ILE A 57 -4.44 14.31 7.64
N ASP A 58 -5.60 14.82 7.20
CA ASP A 58 -6.27 15.94 7.86
C ASP A 58 -6.86 15.50 9.21
N MET A 59 -6.16 15.81 10.30
CA MET A 59 -6.59 15.45 11.66
C MET A 59 -7.92 16.10 12.07
N LYS A 60 -8.32 17.23 11.47
CA LYS A 60 -9.64 17.83 11.73
C LYS A 60 -10.76 16.98 11.11
N SER A 61 -10.54 16.48 9.89
CA SER A 61 -11.43 15.49 9.27
C SER A 61 -11.44 14.17 10.02
N VAL A 62 -10.31 13.72 10.58
CA VAL A 62 -10.28 12.55 11.49
C VAL A 62 -11.12 12.77 12.74
N ARG A 63 -11.05 13.95 13.39
CA ARG A 63 -11.88 14.27 14.57
C ARG A 63 -13.37 14.20 14.24
N ARG A 64 -13.78 14.84 13.14
CA ARG A 64 -15.17 14.79 12.64
C ARG A 64 -15.59 13.37 12.26
N GLY A 65 -14.71 12.60 11.63
CA GLY A 65 -14.97 11.23 11.26
C GLY A 65 -15.14 10.29 12.45
N TYR A 66 -14.39 10.53 13.53
CA TYR A 66 -14.59 9.84 14.80
C TYR A 66 -15.98 10.14 15.37
N GLN A 67 -16.45 11.39 15.29
CA GLN A 67 -17.80 11.75 15.72
C GLN A 67 -18.88 11.00 14.92
N VAL A 68 -18.74 10.91 13.58
CA VAL A 68 -19.63 10.09 12.72
C VAL A 68 -19.60 8.63 13.15
N TYR A 69 -18.40 8.07 13.36
CA TYR A 69 -18.26 6.68 13.81
C TYR A 69 -18.95 6.47 15.16
N LYS A 70 -18.72 7.34 16.15
CA LYS A 70 -19.29 7.24 17.50
C LYS A 70 -20.82 7.30 17.48
N GLN A 71 -21.39 8.21 16.70
CA GLN A 71 -22.83 8.46 16.70
C GLN A 71 -23.63 7.51 15.79
N VAL A 72 -23.02 7.03 14.69
CA VAL A 72 -23.72 6.22 13.68
C VAL A 72 -23.21 4.78 13.65
N CYS A 73 -21.89 4.59 13.52
CA CYS A 73 -21.33 3.27 13.20
C CYS A 73 -21.09 2.38 14.44
N ALA A 74 -20.77 2.97 15.59
CA ALA A 74 -20.35 2.26 16.80
C ALA A 74 -21.46 1.37 17.41
N ALA A 75 -22.72 1.61 17.05
CA ALA A 75 -23.85 0.78 17.45
C ALA A 75 -23.84 -0.62 16.80
N CYS A 76 -23.22 -0.78 15.63
CA CYS A 76 -23.21 -2.03 14.87
C CYS A 76 -21.80 -2.54 14.57
N HIS A 77 -20.83 -1.65 14.40
CA HIS A 77 -19.46 -1.99 14.03
C HIS A 77 -18.51 -1.88 15.21
N SER A 78 -17.63 -2.87 15.35
CA SER A 78 -16.49 -2.78 16.28
C SER A 78 -15.28 -2.16 15.62
N MET A 79 -14.39 -1.61 16.45
CA MET A 79 -13.03 -1.23 16.08
C MET A 79 -12.04 -1.75 17.12
N LYS A 80 -11.82 -3.06 17.09
CA LYS A 80 -11.06 -3.78 18.12
C LYS A 80 -9.59 -3.38 18.25
N TYR A 81 -8.94 -2.83 17.22
CA TYR A 81 -7.51 -2.48 17.29
C TYR A 81 -7.25 -1.05 17.74
N ILE A 82 -8.30 -0.24 17.88
CA ILE A 82 -8.16 1.15 18.31
C ILE A 82 -8.49 1.28 19.80
N ARG A 83 -7.66 2.07 20.48
CA ARG A 83 -7.74 2.40 21.90
C ARG A 83 -7.83 3.92 22.06
N TYR A 84 -8.36 4.39 23.17
CA TYR A 84 -8.50 5.83 23.43
C TYR A 84 -7.15 6.56 23.52
N ASN A 85 -6.09 5.88 23.96
CA ASN A 85 -4.74 6.44 23.99
C ASN A 85 -4.20 6.81 22.59
N HIS A 86 -4.73 6.21 21.53
CA HIS A 86 -4.34 6.55 20.16
C HIS A 86 -4.86 7.93 19.74
N PHE A 87 -5.86 8.49 20.42
CA PHE A 87 -6.45 9.80 20.10
C PHE A 87 -5.61 10.96 20.62
N VAL A 88 -4.87 10.71 21.70
CA VAL A 88 -4.01 11.68 22.40
C VAL A 88 -2.93 12.21 21.46
N ASP A 89 -2.78 13.54 21.40
CA ASP A 89 -1.83 14.25 20.55
C ASP A 89 -1.99 13.97 19.05
N LYS A 90 -3.15 13.44 18.63
CA LYS A 90 -3.54 13.27 17.22
C LYS A 90 -4.66 14.22 16.86
N PHE A 91 -5.81 14.04 17.49
CA PHE A 91 -6.99 14.87 17.25
C PHE A 91 -7.74 15.25 18.53
N MET A 92 -7.33 14.70 19.69
CA MET A 92 -7.82 15.06 21.02
C MET A 92 -6.64 15.37 21.94
N THR A 93 -6.90 16.22 22.94
CA THR A 93 -5.98 16.39 24.06
C THR A 93 -6.03 15.18 25.01
N SER A 94 -5.04 15.04 25.89
CA SER A 94 -5.04 13.95 26.88
C SER A 94 -6.29 13.95 27.76
N ASP A 95 -6.75 15.14 28.16
CA ASP A 95 -7.90 15.27 29.06
C ASP A 95 -9.22 15.05 28.32
N GLU A 96 -9.34 15.54 27.07
CA GLU A 96 -10.49 15.21 26.21
C GLU A 96 -10.61 13.70 25.99
N ALA A 97 -9.51 13.02 25.68
CA ALA A 97 -9.51 11.57 25.45
C ALA A 97 -9.83 10.76 26.72
N LYS A 98 -9.48 11.27 27.92
CA LYS A 98 -9.89 10.65 29.20
C LYS A 98 -11.38 10.81 29.44
N THR A 99 -11.92 12.01 29.21
CA THR A 99 -13.36 12.26 29.34
C THR A 99 -14.14 11.38 28.37
N GLU A 100 -13.70 11.32 27.11
CA GLU A 100 -14.29 10.46 26.07
C GLU A 100 -14.25 8.98 26.46
N ALA A 101 -13.12 8.49 26.98
CA ALA A 101 -13.01 7.11 27.45
C ALA A 101 -13.96 6.82 28.63
N ALA A 102 -14.12 7.78 29.55
CA ALA A 102 -14.93 7.64 30.74
C ALA A 102 -16.44 7.58 30.45
N GLU A 103 -16.90 8.07 29.29
CA GLU A 103 -18.30 7.95 28.85
C GLU A 103 -18.69 6.50 28.55
N ALA A 104 -17.73 5.67 28.14
CA ALA A 104 -17.98 4.26 27.87
C ALA A 104 -17.94 3.43 29.16
N MET A 105 -18.99 2.66 29.41
CA MET A 105 -18.99 1.66 30.48
C MET A 105 -18.36 0.36 29.97
N ILE A 106 -17.25 -0.05 30.57
CA ILE A 106 -16.44 -1.19 30.15
C ILE A 106 -16.58 -2.31 31.19
N PRO A 107 -16.90 -3.55 30.75
CA PRO A 107 -16.92 -4.70 31.65
C PRO A 107 -15.51 -5.03 32.11
N ASP A 108 -15.34 -5.16 33.42
CA ASP A 108 -14.11 -5.54 34.10
C ASP A 108 -14.42 -6.48 35.28
N LEU A 109 -13.40 -6.97 35.98
CA LEU A 109 -13.55 -7.78 37.19
C LEU A 109 -13.07 -6.98 38.41
N ASP A 110 -13.75 -7.11 39.54
CA ASP A 110 -13.27 -6.57 40.81
C ASP A 110 -12.17 -7.47 41.43
N ASP A 111 -11.60 -7.02 42.56
CA ASP A 111 -10.56 -7.77 43.28
C ASP A 111 -11.04 -9.13 43.82
N GLU A 112 -12.36 -9.35 43.88
CA GLU A 112 -13.02 -10.57 44.35
C GLU A 112 -13.39 -11.51 43.18
N GLY A 113 -13.21 -11.06 41.94
CA GLY A 113 -13.50 -11.79 40.71
C GLY A 113 -14.94 -11.66 40.20
N ASN A 114 -15.75 -10.75 40.74
CA ASN A 114 -17.10 -10.47 40.26
C ASN A 114 -17.08 -9.52 39.05
N GLU A 115 -18.06 -9.68 38.15
CA GLU A 115 -18.22 -8.80 36.97
C GLU A 115 -18.72 -7.42 37.40
N ILE A 116 -17.94 -6.38 37.10
CA ILE A 116 -18.28 -4.97 37.32
C ILE A 116 -18.29 -4.20 36.00
N LEU A 117 -19.02 -3.09 35.97
CA LEU A 117 -18.92 -2.09 34.90
C LEU A 117 -18.19 -0.88 35.46
N ARG A 118 -17.04 -0.55 34.87
CA ARG A 118 -16.27 0.64 35.23
C ARG A 118 -16.27 1.66 34.09
N PRO A 119 -16.11 2.96 34.39
CA PRO A 119 -15.81 3.95 33.36
C PRO A 119 -14.50 3.57 32.64
N GLY A 120 -14.47 3.82 31.33
CA GLY A 120 -13.32 3.52 30.51
C GLY A 120 -12.11 4.40 30.82
N MET A 121 -10.93 3.87 30.51
CA MET A 121 -9.65 4.53 30.66
C MET A 121 -8.94 4.60 29.30
N LEU A 122 -7.90 5.42 29.20
CA LEU A 122 -7.14 5.62 27.95
C LEU A 122 -6.61 4.31 27.33
N ASN A 123 -6.22 3.34 28.15
CA ASN A 123 -5.63 2.10 27.66
C ASN A 123 -6.66 1.08 27.17
N ASP A 124 -7.95 1.33 27.39
CA ASP A 124 -9.01 0.47 26.95
C ASP A 124 -9.25 0.57 25.45
N HIS A 125 -9.74 -0.53 24.90
CA HIS A 125 -10.24 -0.59 23.53
C HIS A 125 -11.61 0.09 23.44
N MET A 126 -11.97 0.54 22.24
CA MET A 126 -13.33 0.99 22.00
C MET A 126 -14.34 -0.14 22.30
N PRO A 127 -15.49 0.18 22.92
CA PRO A 127 -16.48 -0.81 23.32
C PRO A 127 -17.00 -1.55 22.10
N ARG A 128 -17.22 -2.85 22.26
CA ARG A 128 -17.80 -3.68 21.20
C ARG A 128 -19.33 -3.60 21.31
N PRO A 129 -20.06 -3.40 20.19
CA PRO A 129 -21.52 -3.33 20.22
C PRO A 129 -22.17 -4.66 20.61
N TYR A 130 -21.51 -5.78 20.30
CA TYR A 130 -22.02 -7.12 20.55
C TYR A 130 -21.01 -7.96 21.33
N LYS A 131 -21.53 -8.81 22.24
CA LYS A 131 -20.72 -9.75 23.04
C LYS A 131 -19.95 -10.75 22.18
N ASN A 132 -20.56 -11.22 21.09
CA ASN A 132 -19.97 -12.20 20.17
C ASN A 132 -20.58 -12.12 18.76
N ASN A 133 -19.97 -12.83 17.81
CA ASN A 133 -20.38 -12.80 16.40
C ASN A 133 -21.79 -13.39 16.18
N LYS A 134 -22.24 -14.35 16.99
CA LYS A 134 -23.60 -14.92 16.87
C LYS A 134 -24.66 -13.90 17.31
N ALA A 135 -24.39 -13.15 18.37
CA ALA A 135 -25.24 -12.05 18.81
C ALA A 135 -25.32 -10.94 17.76
N ALA A 136 -24.18 -10.59 17.15
CA ALA A 136 -24.13 -9.63 16.06
C ALA A 136 -24.94 -10.08 14.84
N ALA A 137 -24.78 -11.35 14.42
CA ALA A 137 -25.56 -11.91 13.32
C ALA A 137 -27.06 -11.96 13.62
N ALA A 138 -27.44 -12.37 14.84
CA ALA A 138 -28.85 -12.40 15.25
C ALA A 138 -29.49 -11.01 15.25
N ALA A 139 -28.75 -9.97 15.63
CA ALA A 139 -29.24 -8.59 15.63
C ALA A 139 -29.35 -7.95 14.23
N ASN A 140 -28.70 -8.53 13.22
CA ASN A 140 -28.61 -7.97 11.87
C ASN A 140 -29.07 -8.97 10.79
N SER A 141 -30.17 -9.68 11.05
CA SER A 141 -30.82 -10.59 10.08
C SER A 141 -29.88 -11.67 9.50
N GLY A 142 -28.98 -12.19 10.34
CA GLY A 142 -27.99 -13.20 9.98
C GLY A 142 -26.68 -12.65 9.40
N ALA A 143 -26.60 -11.36 9.06
CA ALA A 143 -25.39 -10.72 8.57
C ALA A 143 -24.47 -10.29 9.71
N LEU A 144 -23.16 -10.49 9.56
CA LEU A 144 -22.18 -10.06 10.55
C LEU A 144 -21.55 -8.73 10.12
N PRO A 145 -21.76 -7.62 10.85
CA PRO A 145 -21.05 -6.37 10.59
C PRO A 145 -19.53 -6.60 10.75
N PRO A 146 -18.72 -6.27 9.72
CA PRO A 146 -17.26 -6.40 9.82
C PRO A 146 -16.68 -5.40 10.82
N ASP A 147 -15.56 -5.77 11.43
CA ASP A 147 -14.75 -4.84 12.23
C ASP A 147 -14.11 -3.79 11.32
N LEU A 148 -14.24 -2.51 11.70
CA LEU A 148 -13.82 -1.38 10.87
C LEU A 148 -12.37 -0.98 11.08
N SER A 149 -11.62 -1.61 12.00
CA SER A 149 -10.25 -1.18 12.32
C SER A 149 -9.30 -1.20 11.12
N LEU A 150 -9.47 -2.17 10.21
CA LEU A 150 -8.61 -2.37 9.03
C LEU A 150 -9.42 -2.42 7.73
N ILE A 151 -10.68 -1.98 7.75
CA ILE A 151 -11.60 -2.18 6.62
C ILE A 151 -11.10 -1.53 5.33
N VAL A 152 -10.41 -0.38 5.46
CA VAL A 152 -9.77 0.35 4.36
C VAL A 152 -8.73 -0.51 3.64
N TRP A 153 -7.93 -1.30 4.36
CA TRP A 153 -6.96 -2.20 3.74
C TRP A 153 -7.52 -3.57 3.39
N ALA A 154 -8.66 -3.93 3.99
CA ALA A 154 -9.33 -5.21 3.75
C ALA A 154 -10.24 -5.20 2.52
N ARG A 155 -10.36 -4.07 1.81
CA ARG A 155 -11.17 -3.92 0.59
C ARG A 155 -10.35 -3.29 -0.51
N GLU A 156 -10.55 -3.78 -1.73
CA GLU A 156 -10.01 -3.15 -2.92
C GLU A 156 -10.63 -1.77 -3.11
N GLY A 157 -9.85 -0.79 -3.57
CA GLY A 157 -10.27 0.61 -3.66
C GLY A 157 -10.24 1.37 -2.32
N ALA A 158 -9.99 0.70 -1.20
CA ALA A 158 -9.73 1.32 0.10
C ALA A 158 -10.78 2.38 0.52
N GLU A 159 -10.35 3.60 0.87
CA GLU A 159 -11.28 4.68 1.21
C GLU A 159 -12.18 5.13 0.06
N ASP A 160 -11.77 4.98 -1.21
CA ASP A 160 -12.65 5.27 -2.36
C ASP A 160 -13.85 4.32 -2.37
N TYR A 161 -13.60 3.03 -2.16
CA TYR A 161 -14.66 2.02 -2.06
C TYR A 161 -15.66 2.34 -0.96
N ILE A 162 -15.17 2.69 0.23
CA ILE A 162 -16.03 2.96 1.40
C ILE A 162 -16.86 4.22 1.16
N PHE A 163 -16.25 5.28 0.60
CA PHE A 163 -16.97 6.51 0.29
C PHE A 163 -18.13 6.23 -0.68
N HIS A 164 -17.84 5.57 -1.79
CA HIS A 164 -18.85 5.24 -2.80
C HIS A 164 -19.90 4.26 -2.29
N LEU A 165 -19.51 3.31 -1.43
CA LEU A 165 -20.46 2.43 -0.77
C LEU A 165 -21.43 3.23 0.11
N LEU A 166 -20.94 4.17 0.92
CA LEU A 166 -21.77 4.95 1.84
C LEU A 166 -22.69 5.94 1.13
N THR A 167 -22.25 6.51 0.00
CA THR A 167 -23.04 7.48 -0.78
C THR A 167 -23.85 6.83 -1.91
N GLY A 168 -23.65 5.53 -2.17
CA GLY A 168 -24.20 4.81 -3.31
C GLY A 168 -25.61 4.25 -3.15
N TYR A 169 -26.31 4.59 -2.08
CA TYR A 169 -27.67 4.10 -1.80
C TYR A 169 -28.79 4.85 -2.54
N ALA A 170 -28.47 5.95 -3.22
CA ALA A 170 -29.44 6.77 -3.93
C ALA A 170 -29.96 6.15 -5.25
N PHE A 171 -29.42 5.00 -5.67
CA PHE A 171 -29.85 4.33 -6.90
C PHE A 171 -30.99 3.35 -6.61
N ASP A 172 -32.09 3.50 -7.35
CA ASP A 172 -33.17 2.52 -7.33
C ASP A 172 -32.67 1.15 -7.82
N THR A 173 -33.24 0.08 -7.27
CA THR A 173 -32.95 -1.29 -7.69
C THR A 173 -33.28 -1.44 -9.18
N PRO A 174 -32.31 -1.78 -10.05
CA PRO A 174 -32.55 -1.95 -11.47
C PRO A 174 -33.46 -3.17 -11.73
N ALA A 175 -34.23 -3.11 -12.82
CA ALA A 175 -35.12 -4.19 -13.20
C ALA A 175 -34.37 -5.52 -13.35
N GLY A 176 -34.84 -6.57 -12.67
CA GLY A 176 -34.25 -7.92 -12.71
C GLY A 176 -33.31 -8.26 -11.55
N VAL A 177 -33.05 -7.32 -10.63
CA VAL A 177 -32.37 -7.61 -9.36
C VAL A 177 -33.40 -7.81 -8.27
N ASP A 178 -33.43 -9.01 -7.67
CA ASP A 178 -34.28 -9.32 -6.52
C ASP A 178 -33.52 -8.99 -5.23
N VAL A 179 -34.16 -8.20 -4.36
CA VAL A 179 -33.57 -7.76 -3.09
C VAL A 179 -34.36 -8.43 -1.98
N ASP A 180 -33.71 -9.36 -1.27
CA ASP A 180 -34.34 -10.05 -0.14
C ASP A 180 -34.84 -9.04 0.90
N GLU A 181 -35.93 -9.42 1.59
CA GLU A 181 -36.52 -8.61 2.66
C GLU A 181 -35.48 -8.25 3.74
N GLY A 182 -35.36 -6.95 4.04
CA GLY A 182 -34.38 -6.43 5.00
C GLY A 182 -32.97 -6.16 4.44
N LYS A 183 -32.73 -6.38 3.14
CA LYS A 183 -31.51 -5.95 2.45
C LYS A 183 -31.77 -4.70 1.60
N ALA A 184 -30.70 -4.02 1.20
CA ALA A 184 -30.72 -2.83 0.37
C ALA A 184 -29.88 -3.05 -0.90
N PHE A 185 -30.24 -2.37 -1.97
CA PHE A 185 -29.44 -2.34 -3.19
C PHE A 185 -28.30 -1.32 -3.06
N ASN A 186 -27.10 -1.70 -3.47
CA ASN A 186 -25.95 -0.81 -3.59
C ASN A 186 -25.01 -1.32 -4.71
N PRO A 187 -24.81 -0.54 -5.79
CA PRO A 187 -24.06 -0.98 -6.97
C PRO A 187 -22.55 -1.22 -6.72
N TYR A 188 -22.01 -0.66 -5.63
CA TYR A 188 -20.61 -0.86 -5.26
C TYR A 188 -20.39 -2.13 -4.44
N PHE A 189 -21.44 -2.72 -3.86
CA PHE A 189 -21.28 -3.90 -3.01
C PHE A 189 -21.06 -5.18 -3.85
N PRO A 190 -20.01 -5.98 -3.56
CA PRO A 190 -19.79 -7.25 -4.25
C PRO A 190 -20.88 -8.27 -3.92
N ASN A 191 -21.11 -9.23 -4.82
CA ASN A 191 -22.15 -10.28 -4.74
C ASN A 191 -23.57 -9.79 -5.09
N GLY A 192 -23.75 -9.32 -6.33
CA GLY A 192 -25.07 -8.98 -6.86
C GLY A 192 -25.64 -7.64 -6.38
N SER A 193 -24.80 -6.75 -5.84
CA SER A 193 -25.21 -5.39 -5.39
C SER A 193 -26.28 -5.39 -4.30
N VAL A 194 -26.40 -6.47 -3.51
CA VAL A 194 -27.36 -6.56 -2.40
C VAL A 194 -26.63 -6.62 -1.06
N ILE A 195 -26.80 -5.60 -0.24
CA ILE A 195 -26.13 -5.43 1.06
C ILE A 195 -27.14 -5.50 2.21
N ALA A 196 -26.78 -6.13 3.33
CA ALA A 196 -27.64 -6.20 4.52
C ALA A 196 -27.65 -4.91 5.37
N MET A 197 -26.83 -3.93 5.01
CA MET A 197 -26.73 -2.63 5.68
C MET A 197 -27.62 -1.63 4.95
N PRO A 198 -28.65 -1.04 5.60
CA PRO A 198 -29.41 0.06 4.99
C PRO A 198 -28.58 1.34 4.99
N GLN A 199 -29.03 2.36 4.25
CA GLN A 199 -28.37 3.66 4.26
C GLN A 199 -28.29 4.22 5.68
N GLN A 200 -27.07 4.54 6.13
CA GLN A 200 -26.82 5.06 7.49
C GLN A 200 -26.55 6.56 7.51
N LEU A 201 -26.09 7.12 6.39
CA LEU A 201 -25.75 8.54 6.29
C LEU A 201 -26.85 9.28 5.55
N PHE A 202 -27.35 10.33 6.19
CA PHE A 202 -28.36 11.25 5.67
C PHE A 202 -27.86 12.68 5.85
N ASP A 203 -28.35 13.59 5.03
CA ASP A 203 -28.09 15.02 5.21
C ASP A 203 -28.60 15.47 6.59
N GLU A 204 -27.76 16.21 7.32
CA GLU A 204 -28.04 16.69 8.68
C GLU A 204 -28.27 15.57 9.72
N GLY A 205 -27.77 14.35 9.46
CA GLY A 205 -27.89 13.21 10.38
C GLY A 205 -27.13 13.36 11.70
N ILE A 206 -26.15 14.27 11.76
CA ILE A 206 -25.39 14.62 12.97
C ILE A 206 -25.08 16.12 12.98
N GLU A 207 -24.71 16.67 14.14
CA GLU A 207 -24.22 18.04 14.28
C GLU A 207 -22.73 18.04 14.65
N TYR A 208 -21.87 18.59 13.78
CA TYR A 208 -20.44 18.67 14.07
C TYR A 208 -20.12 19.71 15.15
N GLU A 209 -19.17 19.39 16.03
CA GLU A 209 -18.69 20.30 17.09
C GLU A 209 -18.13 21.63 16.53
N ASP A 210 -17.56 21.61 15.32
CA ASP A 210 -16.94 22.77 14.68
C ASP A 210 -17.89 23.57 13.76
N GLY A 211 -19.17 23.19 13.71
CA GLY A 211 -20.18 23.86 12.88
C GLY A 211 -20.08 23.59 11.38
N THR A 212 -19.27 22.61 10.95
CA THR A 212 -19.27 22.17 9.54
C THR A 212 -20.68 21.67 9.15
N PRO A 213 -21.21 21.99 7.96
CA PRO A 213 -22.48 21.43 7.51
C PRO A 213 -22.37 19.92 7.32
N ALA A 214 -23.18 19.16 8.06
CA ALA A 214 -23.18 17.70 8.06
C ALA A 214 -23.98 17.11 6.88
N THR A 215 -23.58 17.43 5.65
CA THR A 215 -24.13 16.75 4.47
C THR A 215 -23.67 15.29 4.43
N MET A 216 -24.43 14.42 3.75
CA MET A 216 -24.13 12.99 3.62
C MET A 216 -22.72 12.76 3.05
N THR A 217 -22.32 13.50 2.03
CA THR A 217 -21.00 13.38 1.40
C THR A 217 -19.88 13.88 2.32
N GLN A 218 -20.14 14.93 3.11
CA GLN A 218 -19.18 15.43 4.09
C GLN A 218 -18.96 14.42 5.22
N GLN A 219 -20.04 13.81 5.74
CA GLN A 219 -19.98 12.72 6.71
C GLN A 219 -19.22 11.51 6.16
N ALA A 220 -19.52 11.11 4.92
CA ALA A 220 -18.82 10.01 4.24
C ALA A 220 -17.32 10.29 4.09
N LYS A 221 -16.95 11.51 3.70
CA LYS A 221 -15.54 11.94 3.59
C LYS A 221 -14.82 11.84 4.94
N ASP A 222 -15.44 12.36 6.00
CA ASP A 222 -14.80 12.43 7.31
C ASP A 222 -14.65 11.04 7.93
N VAL A 223 -15.70 10.21 7.87
CA VAL A 223 -15.61 8.83 8.38
C VAL A 223 -14.58 8.01 7.58
N CYS A 224 -14.47 8.19 6.26
CA CYS A 224 -13.43 7.54 5.46
C CYS A 224 -12.03 7.99 5.86
N THR A 225 -11.83 9.29 6.13
CA THR A 225 -10.55 9.82 6.62
C THR A 225 -10.20 9.27 8.00
N PHE A 226 -11.18 9.14 8.91
CA PHE A 226 -11.00 8.49 10.21
C PHE A 226 -10.66 7.02 10.08
N LEU A 227 -11.37 6.27 9.22
CA LEU A 227 -11.10 4.85 8.97
C LEU A 227 -9.71 4.65 8.34
N ARG A 228 -9.29 5.57 7.46
CA ARG A 228 -7.93 5.57 6.90
C ARG A 228 -6.88 5.75 7.97
N TRP A 229 -7.08 6.72 8.86
CA TRP A 229 -6.21 6.94 10.02
C TRP A 229 -6.20 5.71 10.96
N GLY A 230 -7.36 5.13 11.25
CA GLY A 230 -7.48 3.94 12.09
C GLY A 230 -6.74 2.73 11.50
N ALA A 231 -6.84 2.54 10.18
CA ALA A 231 -6.18 1.45 9.48
C ALA A 231 -4.67 1.69 9.29
N GLU A 232 -4.22 2.94 9.22
CA GLU A 232 -2.81 3.31 9.01
C GLU A 232 -2.33 4.47 9.91
N GLN A 233 -2.29 4.24 11.21
CA GLN A 233 -1.85 5.26 12.18
C GLN A 233 -0.40 5.76 11.97
N TRP A 234 0.41 4.98 11.25
CA TRP A 234 1.80 5.31 10.93
C TRP A 234 1.96 6.05 9.58
N HIS A 235 0.87 6.40 8.88
CA HIS A 235 0.88 7.03 7.55
C HIS A 235 1.81 8.26 7.44
N ASP A 236 1.62 9.25 8.31
CA ASP A 236 2.40 10.50 8.23
C ASP A 236 3.88 10.26 8.57
N THR A 237 4.12 9.36 9.52
CA THR A 237 5.47 8.95 9.91
C THR A 237 6.14 8.14 8.81
N ARG A 238 5.42 7.26 8.10
CA ARG A 238 5.89 6.53 6.91
C ARG A 238 6.39 7.51 5.86
N LYS A 239 5.54 8.46 5.45
CA LYS A 239 5.87 9.41 4.38
C LYS A 239 7.05 10.28 4.78
N ARG A 240 7.08 10.76 6.02
CA ARG A 240 8.21 11.51 6.57
C ARG A 240 9.51 10.71 6.55
N TRP A 241 9.50 9.43 6.95
CA TRP A 241 10.67 8.57 6.88
C TRP A 241 11.09 8.25 5.44
N PHE A 242 10.12 8.03 4.56
CA PHE A 242 10.37 7.84 3.13
C PHE A 242 11.17 9.02 2.55
N TRP A 243 10.79 10.26 2.85
CA TRP A 243 11.51 11.44 2.36
C TRP A 243 12.88 11.65 3.02
N LYS A 244 13.01 11.36 4.31
CA LYS A 244 14.33 11.32 4.97
C LYS A 244 15.25 10.32 4.26
N LEU A 245 14.75 9.12 3.97
CA LEU A 245 15.50 8.08 3.27
C LEU A 245 15.82 8.48 1.82
N MET A 246 14.85 9.05 1.12
CA MET A 246 15.01 9.49 -0.28
C MET A 246 16.03 10.64 -0.42
N THR A 247 16.24 11.43 0.64
CA THR A 247 17.28 12.47 0.67
C THR A 247 18.66 11.87 0.95
N VAL A 248 18.78 10.92 1.87
CA VAL A 248 20.07 10.31 2.26
C VAL A 248 20.59 9.30 1.24
N MET A 249 19.69 8.52 0.61
CA MET A 249 20.07 7.44 -0.31
C MET A 249 20.87 7.91 -1.54
N PRO A 250 20.51 8.99 -2.25
CA PRO A 250 21.30 9.51 -3.36
C PRO A 250 22.70 9.98 -2.94
N ILE A 251 22.82 10.59 -1.75
CA ILE A 251 24.11 11.03 -1.21
C ILE A 251 25.01 9.83 -0.96
N LEU A 252 24.48 8.81 -0.29
CA LEU A 252 25.19 7.56 -0.07
C LEU A 252 25.56 6.88 -1.40
N LEU A 253 24.66 6.85 -2.37
CA LEU A 253 24.91 6.31 -3.70
C LEU A 253 26.07 7.02 -4.39
N VAL A 254 26.14 8.35 -4.35
CA VAL A 254 27.25 9.12 -4.92
C VAL A 254 28.57 8.78 -4.25
N VAL A 255 28.60 8.71 -2.91
CA VAL A 255 29.81 8.34 -2.16
C VAL A 255 30.28 6.92 -2.50
N LEU A 256 29.35 5.96 -2.56
CA LEU A 256 29.66 4.57 -2.92
C LEU A 256 30.12 4.44 -4.37
N LEU A 257 29.48 5.14 -5.31
CA LEU A 257 29.88 5.15 -6.71
C LEU A 257 31.25 5.80 -6.89
N TYR A 258 31.54 6.87 -6.14
CA TYR A 258 32.85 7.49 -6.11
C TYR A 258 33.91 6.53 -5.56
N GLY A 259 33.67 5.92 -4.39
CA GLY A 259 34.56 4.93 -3.79
C GLY A 259 34.83 3.73 -4.70
N LYS A 260 33.78 3.22 -5.36
CA LYS A 260 33.89 2.16 -6.38
C LYS A 260 34.74 2.62 -7.56
N ARG A 261 34.55 3.83 -8.08
CA ARG A 261 35.38 4.35 -9.18
C ARG A 261 36.82 4.56 -8.75
N HIS A 262 37.05 5.02 -7.52
CA HIS A 262 38.39 5.23 -6.97
C HIS A 262 39.17 3.92 -6.85
N VAL A 263 38.59 2.88 -6.22
CA VAL A 263 39.23 1.57 -6.07
C VAL A 263 39.48 0.90 -7.42
N TRP A 264 38.52 0.99 -8.35
CA TRP A 264 38.66 0.37 -9.67
C TRP A 264 39.50 1.19 -10.65
N ALA A 265 39.94 2.41 -10.30
CA ALA A 265 40.71 3.26 -11.20
C ALA A 265 42.04 2.61 -11.59
N LEU A 266 42.70 1.88 -10.69
CA LEU A 266 43.97 1.19 -10.97
C LEU A 266 43.80 0.13 -12.05
N LEU A 267 42.85 -0.80 -11.88
CA LEU A 267 42.58 -1.85 -12.87
C LEU A 267 42.07 -1.28 -14.19
N LYS A 268 41.31 -0.18 -14.17
CA LYS A 268 40.76 0.45 -15.38
C LYS A 268 41.77 1.31 -16.14
N SER A 269 42.81 1.82 -15.47
CA SER A 269 43.90 2.61 -16.08
C SER A 269 45.12 1.76 -16.45
N GLU A 270 45.14 0.49 -16.08
CA GLU A 270 46.23 -0.45 -16.37
C GLU A 270 46.47 -0.55 -17.88
N LYS A 271 47.71 -0.27 -18.29
CA LYS A 271 48.18 -0.46 -19.66
C LYS A 271 48.93 -1.78 -19.74
N VAL A 272 48.27 -2.81 -20.28
CA VAL A 272 48.89 -4.13 -20.47
C VAL A 272 49.64 -4.14 -21.80
N ILE A 273 50.96 -4.34 -21.73
CA ILE A 273 51.79 -4.61 -22.90
C ILE A 273 52.00 -6.12 -22.99
N TYR A 274 51.45 -6.73 -24.03
CA TYR A 274 51.74 -8.13 -24.33
C TYR A 274 53.12 -8.22 -25.00
N ARG A 275 54.13 -8.64 -24.25
CA ARG A 275 55.48 -8.89 -24.78
C ARG A 275 55.65 -10.38 -25.06
N ARG A 276 55.82 -10.74 -26.34
CA ARG A 276 56.23 -12.09 -26.72
C ARG A 276 57.68 -12.34 -26.25
N ILE A 277 57.93 -13.51 -25.69
CA ILE A 277 59.29 -13.94 -25.31
C ILE A 277 59.99 -14.43 -26.60
N PRO A 278 61.17 -13.89 -26.95
CA PRO A 278 61.93 -14.35 -28.12
C PRO A 278 62.19 -15.86 -28.03
N GLY A 279 61.92 -16.60 -29.11
CA GLY A 279 62.08 -18.07 -29.17
C GLY A 279 60.81 -18.89 -28.86
N ARG A 280 59.69 -18.24 -28.50
CA ARG A 280 58.35 -18.86 -28.42
C ARG A 280 57.37 -18.26 -29.44
N GLU A 281 57.90 -17.81 -30.56
CA GLU A 281 57.08 -17.35 -31.67
C GLU A 281 56.45 -18.53 -32.39
N TRP A 282 55.23 -18.33 -32.91
CA TRP A 282 54.63 -19.34 -33.75
C TRP A 282 55.42 -19.44 -35.05
N THR A 283 56.18 -20.51 -35.20
CA THR A 283 56.67 -21.00 -36.49
C THR A 283 55.81 -22.20 -36.93
N PRO A 284 55.77 -22.53 -38.23
CA PRO A 284 55.03 -23.70 -38.72
C PRO A 284 55.38 -25.00 -37.99
N ASP A 285 56.60 -25.09 -37.45
CA ASP A 285 57.14 -26.26 -36.76
C ASP A 285 57.13 -26.11 -35.21
N SER A 286 56.62 -25.00 -34.69
CA SER A 286 56.55 -24.76 -33.24
C SER A 286 55.29 -25.38 -32.61
N THR A 287 55.39 -25.74 -31.33
CA THR A 287 54.25 -26.19 -30.51
C THR A 287 53.37 -25.03 -30.00
N ALA A 288 53.71 -23.79 -30.33
CA ALA A 288 52.92 -22.63 -29.94
C ALA A 288 51.58 -22.60 -30.72
N PRO A 289 50.49 -22.07 -30.15
CA PRO A 289 49.24 -21.90 -30.89
C PRO A 289 49.38 -20.81 -31.97
N LYS A 290 48.83 -21.09 -33.16
CA LYS A 290 48.84 -20.15 -34.30
C LYS A 290 48.12 -18.85 -33.95
N PRO A 291 48.71 -17.67 -34.22
CA PRO A 291 48.06 -16.40 -33.92
C PRO A 291 46.81 -16.18 -34.79
N PRO A 292 45.79 -15.47 -34.29
CA PRO A 292 44.60 -15.10 -35.07
C PRO A 292 44.97 -14.23 -36.28
N LYS A 293 44.29 -14.41 -37.42
CA LYS A 293 44.58 -13.69 -38.68
C LYS A 293 44.45 -12.15 -38.58
N ASP A 294 43.67 -11.64 -37.64
CA ASP A 294 43.28 -10.22 -37.56
C ASP A 294 43.86 -9.52 -36.32
N GLU A 295 45.07 -9.89 -35.89
CA GLU A 295 45.71 -9.24 -34.74
C GLU A 295 46.16 -7.81 -35.13
N PRO A 296 45.77 -6.76 -34.38
CA PRO A 296 46.28 -5.42 -34.63
C PRO A 296 47.79 -5.43 -34.39
N THR A 297 48.59 -5.00 -35.37
CA THR A 297 50.05 -4.90 -35.24
C THR A 297 50.40 -3.95 -34.10
N LEU A 298 50.71 -4.51 -32.92
CA LEU A 298 51.18 -3.73 -31.78
C LEU A 298 52.54 -3.12 -32.14
N LYS A 299 52.66 -1.78 -32.04
CA LYS A 299 53.95 -1.10 -32.22
C LYS A 299 54.95 -1.69 -31.22
N VAL A 300 55.94 -2.40 -31.73
CA VAL A 300 57.06 -2.93 -30.93
C VAL A 300 57.91 -1.74 -30.49
N ILE A 301 57.78 -1.33 -29.24
CA ILE A 301 58.69 -0.35 -28.64
C ILE A 301 59.99 -1.11 -28.34
N ALA A 302 61.06 -0.81 -29.08
CA ALA A 302 62.38 -1.41 -28.85
C ALA A 302 62.85 -1.10 -27.41
N PRO A 303 63.47 -2.05 -26.70
CA PRO A 303 64.03 -1.77 -25.38
C PRO A 303 65.10 -0.66 -25.50
N PRO A 304 65.22 0.24 -24.50
CA PRO A 304 66.31 1.22 -24.50
C PRO A 304 67.63 0.45 -24.55
N LYS A 305 68.53 0.85 -25.46
CA LYS A 305 69.86 0.26 -25.57
C LYS A 305 70.54 0.37 -24.20
N LYS A 306 70.91 -0.76 -23.61
CA LYS A 306 71.79 -0.77 -22.44
C LYS A 306 73.13 -0.17 -22.88
N THR A 307 73.39 1.07 -22.51
CA THR A 307 74.75 1.60 -22.55
C THR A 307 75.49 0.91 -21.41
N ILE A 308 76.30 -0.09 -21.76
CA ILE A 308 77.30 -0.66 -20.85
C ILE A 308 78.45 0.34 -20.85
N VAL A 309 78.75 0.92 -19.68
CA VAL A 309 80.03 1.58 -19.40
C VAL A 309 80.99 0.50 -18.93
#